data_AF-A0A0L6U6A8-F1
#
_entry.id   AF-A0A0L6U6A8-F1
#
_cell.length_a   1.000
_cell.length_b   1.000
_cell.length_c   1.000
_cell.angle_alpha   90.00
_cell.angle_beta   90.00
_cell.angle_gamma   90.00
#
_symmetry.space_group_name_H-M   'P 1'
#
loop_
_entity.id
_entity.type
_entity.pdbx_description
1 polymer ?
#
loop_
_entity_poly.entity_id
_entity_poly.type
_entity_poly.pdbx_seq_one_letter_code
_entity_poly.pdbx_strand_id
1 'polypeptide(L)'
;MNVGGKCLEIENPITGSTTISALSWGRNYQPDPPPLPPAQPAPQAPTPPAPSPPAPSPPAPSPPAPPATVVASRAPSSQSNGTTAGCQIIRVRREWRKFSVKEQTEYIRAVKCLAGLPSKVLPADEYRRYDDFENVHSRMRHKIHWIASFLPWHRHYMFTYETALRDECGYSGNLPRWDWSLDSDDMSKSPIWSPDPNVGFGTNVQDSSKSGDGLDGAPVQDGAFANWPLYYPEYHTLQRNYNLPAQYQQPGRSYGSQFLPAAL
;
A
#
# COMPACT_ATOMS: atom_id res chain seq x y z
N MET A 1 26.34 -14.10 19.82
CA MET A 1 25.67 -12.81 19.59
C MET A 1 24.18 -13.08 19.42
N ASN A 2 23.36 -12.46 20.24
CA ASN A 2 21.93 -12.74 20.38
C ASN A 2 21.19 -12.08 19.20
N VAL A 3 20.74 -12.87 18.22
CA VAL A 3 19.96 -12.34 17.10
C VAL A 3 18.51 -12.23 17.59
N GLY A 4 18.13 -11.06 18.10
CA GLY A 4 16.78 -10.80 18.58
C GLY A 4 15.75 -11.11 17.50
N GLY A 5 14.94 -12.15 17.73
CA GLY A 5 13.86 -12.52 16.82
C GLY A 5 12.86 -11.38 16.68
N LYS A 6 12.65 -10.89 15.45
CA LYS A 6 11.60 -9.91 15.16
C LYS A 6 10.26 -10.65 15.16
N CYS A 7 9.39 -10.37 16.15
CA CYS A 7 8.08 -11.02 16.29
C CYS A 7 6.96 -10.16 15.70
N LEU A 8 5.90 -10.82 15.20
CA LEU A 8 4.75 -10.16 14.59
C LEU A 8 3.47 -10.59 15.29
N GLU A 9 2.60 -9.62 15.59
CA GLU A 9 1.26 -9.86 16.11
C GLU A 9 0.27 -9.98 14.96
N ILE A 10 -0.60 -10.99 15.05
CA ILE A 10 -1.68 -11.19 14.09
C ILE A 10 -2.98 -11.22 14.88
N GLU A 11 -3.78 -10.18 14.71
CA GLU A 11 -5.17 -10.16 15.16
C GLU A 11 -6.03 -10.95 14.16
N ASN A 12 -6.81 -11.90 14.67
CA ASN A 12 -7.82 -12.58 13.88
C ASN A 12 -9.03 -11.64 13.68
N PRO A 13 -9.38 -11.25 12.44
CA PRO A 13 -10.45 -10.28 12.18
C PRO A 13 -11.86 -10.80 12.51
N ILE A 14 -12.04 -12.12 12.72
CA ILE A 14 -13.34 -12.72 13.05
C ILE A 14 -13.50 -12.90 14.56
N THR A 15 -12.43 -13.26 15.26
CA THR A 15 -12.49 -13.64 16.68
C THR A 15 -11.85 -12.63 17.63
N GLY A 16 -11.13 -11.62 17.10
CA GLY A 16 -10.33 -10.70 17.91
C GLY A 16 -9.15 -11.36 18.65
N SER A 17 -8.87 -12.64 18.36
CA SER A 17 -7.80 -13.38 19.03
C SER A 17 -6.44 -13.00 18.46
N THR A 18 -5.50 -12.70 19.35
CA THR A 18 -4.09 -12.43 19.03
C THR A 18 -3.28 -13.72 19.01
N THR A 19 -2.49 -13.94 17.95
CA THR A 19 -1.46 -14.98 17.92
C THR A 19 -0.07 -14.37 17.67
N ILE A 20 0.90 -14.75 18.50
CA ILE A 20 2.31 -14.32 18.39
C ILE A 20 3.11 -15.42 17.69
N SER A 21 3.86 -15.08 16.64
CA SER A 21 4.77 -16.01 15.96
C SER A 21 6.20 -15.48 15.95
N ALA A 22 7.15 -16.31 16.39
CA ALA A 22 8.58 -16.08 16.20
C ALA A 22 9.01 -16.74 14.87
N LEU A 23 9.67 -15.98 13.99
CA LEU A 23 10.22 -16.50 12.74
C LEU A 23 11.73 -16.72 12.93
N SER A 24 12.18 -17.97 12.82
CA SER A 24 13.60 -18.34 12.70
C SER A 24 13.83 -19.05 11.38
N TRP A 25 14.82 -18.62 10.58
CA TRP A 25 15.13 -19.24 9.30
C TRP A 25 16.61 -19.62 9.18
N GLY A 26 16.84 -20.85 8.71
CA GLY A 26 18.15 -21.41 8.35
C GLY A 26 18.64 -20.96 6.97
N ARG A 27 19.92 -21.26 6.69
CA ARG A 27 20.75 -20.75 5.60
C ARG A 27 20.18 -20.88 4.17
N ASN A 28 20.41 -19.80 3.41
CA ASN A 28 20.40 -19.57 1.96
C ASN A 28 20.27 -20.79 1.04
N TYR A 29 19.19 -20.80 0.25
CA TYR A 29 19.14 -21.46 -1.06
C TYR A 29 18.98 -20.37 -2.13
N GLN A 30 19.98 -20.23 -3.00
CA GLN A 30 19.98 -19.34 -4.15
C GLN A 30 20.05 -20.20 -5.42
N PRO A 31 18.95 -20.34 -6.19
CA PRO A 31 19.03 -20.88 -7.54
C PRO A 31 19.43 -19.78 -8.53
N ASP A 32 20.19 -20.14 -9.56
CA ASP A 32 20.70 -19.22 -10.58
C ASP A 32 19.56 -18.50 -11.34
N PRO A 33 19.76 -17.22 -11.71
CA PRO A 33 18.76 -16.47 -12.47
C PRO A 33 18.71 -16.93 -13.94
N PRO A 34 17.51 -17.00 -14.56
CA PRO A 34 17.38 -17.29 -15.98
C PRO A 34 17.92 -16.13 -16.85
N PRO A 35 18.35 -16.42 -18.10
CA PRO A 35 18.96 -15.44 -18.99
C PRO A 35 17.99 -14.33 -19.41
N LEU A 36 18.54 -13.12 -19.60
CA LEU A 36 17.80 -11.90 -19.92
C LEU A 36 17.39 -11.84 -21.40
N PRO A 37 16.21 -11.27 -21.73
CA PRO A 37 15.82 -10.96 -23.11
C PRO A 37 16.55 -9.71 -23.65
N PRO A 38 16.63 -9.54 -24.99
CA PRO A 38 17.34 -8.43 -25.62
C PRO A 38 16.66 -7.06 -25.39
N ALA A 39 17.47 -6.01 -25.28
CA ALA A 39 17.04 -4.64 -24.99
C ALA A 39 16.19 -4.01 -26.12
N GLN A 40 15.16 -3.25 -25.74
CA GLN A 40 14.33 -2.45 -26.66
C GLN A 40 14.76 -0.96 -26.67
N PRO A 41 14.54 -0.23 -27.78
CA PRO A 41 14.96 1.17 -27.92
C PRO A 41 14.13 2.15 -27.07
N ALA A 42 14.77 3.24 -26.65
CA ALA A 42 14.20 4.25 -25.75
C ALA A 42 13.05 5.08 -26.39
N PRO A 43 11.96 5.37 -25.65
CA PRO A 43 10.89 6.25 -26.12
C PRO A 43 11.24 7.75 -26.02
N GLN A 44 10.66 8.54 -26.93
CA GLN A 44 10.87 9.99 -27.04
C GLN A 44 10.12 10.81 -25.97
N ALA A 45 10.67 11.97 -25.61
CA ALA A 45 10.17 12.84 -24.54
C ALA A 45 8.83 13.54 -24.88
N PRO A 46 7.91 13.70 -23.92
CA PRO A 46 6.63 14.39 -24.13
C PRO A 46 6.74 15.93 -24.04
N THR A 47 5.85 16.62 -24.75
CA THR A 47 5.70 18.08 -24.78
C THR A 47 4.98 18.63 -23.54
N PRO A 48 5.26 19.89 -23.12
CA PRO A 48 4.70 20.47 -21.90
C PRO A 48 3.24 20.95 -22.06
N PRO A 49 2.41 20.86 -20.99
CA PRO A 49 1.02 21.29 -21.03
C PRO A 49 0.82 22.80 -20.81
N ALA A 50 -0.32 23.31 -21.27
CA ALA A 50 -0.76 24.70 -21.16
C ALA A 50 -1.23 25.10 -19.73
N PRO A 51 -1.21 26.40 -19.37
CA PRO A 51 -1.48 26.85 -18.00
C PRO A 51 -2.97 26.81 -17.62
N SER A 52 -3.24 26.48 -16.36
CA SER A 52 -4.59 26.34 -15.77
C SER A 52 -5.24 27.68 -15.39
N PRO A 53 -6.59 27.77 -15.35
CA PRO A 53 -7.33 28.98 -14.95
C PRO A 53 -7.36 29.17 -13.41
N PRO A 54 -7.68 30.39 -12.92
CA PRO A 54 -7.57 30.73 -11.49
C PRO A 54 -8.72 30.16 -10.64
N ALA A 55 -8.40 29.83 -9.39
CA ALA A 55 -9.30 29.22 -8.40
C ALA A 55 -10.34 30.21 -7.82
N PRO A 56 -11.55 29.74 -7.45
CA PRO A 56 -12.55 30.55 -6.77
C PRO A 56 -12.26 30.73 -5.27
N SER A 57 -12.74 31.85 -4.70
CA SER A 57 -12.52 32.25 -3.31
C SER A 57 -13.35 31.42 -2.30
N PRO A 58 -12.85 31.24 -1.05
CA PRO A 58 -13.53 30.44 -0.02
C PRO A 58 -14.69 31.19 0.66
N PRO A 59 -15.71 30.46 1.17
CA PRO A 59 -16.80 31.06 1.94
C PRO A 59 -16.43 31.33 3.41
N ALA A 60 -17.17 32.27 4.03
CA ALA A 60 -16.98 32.76 5.39
C ALA A 60 -17.29 31.72 6.50
N PRO A 61 -16.66 31.85 7.70
CA PRO A 61 -16.80 30.88 8.78
C PRO A 61 -18.07 31.10 9.63
N SER A 62 -18.67 29.98 10.07
CA SER A 62 -19.80 29.92 11.01
C SER A 62 -19.37 30.05 12.48
N PRO A 63 -20.27 30.48 13.40
CA PRO A 63 -19.95 30.75 14.81
C PRO A 63 -19.77 29.47 15.66
N PRO A 64 -19.08 29.55 16.81
CA PRO A 64 -18.71 28.39 17.63
C PRO A 64 -19.84 27.89 18.53
N ALA A 65 -19.87 26.56 18.74
CA ALA A 65 -20.76 25.87 19.66
C ALA A 65 -20.26 25.90 21.12
N PRO A 66 -21.16 25.77 22.13
CA PRO A 66 -20.80 25.82 23.56
C PRO A 66 -20.12 24.53 24.08
N PRO A 67 -19.43 24.59 25.25
CA PRO A 67 -18.57 23.50 25.73
C PRO A 67 -19.36 22.34 26.35
N ALA A 68 -18.99 21.11 25.97
CA ALA A 68 -19.49 19.89 26.60
C ALA A 68 -18.63 19.51 27.83
N THR A 69 -19.32 19.15 28.91
CA THR A 69 -18.77 18.80 30.22
C THR A 69 -18.09 17.42 30.19
N VAL A 70 -16.92 17.33 30.83
CA VAL A 70 -16.09 16.12 30.95
C VAL A 70 -16.70 15.15 31.96
N VAL A 71 -16.93 13.90 31.56
CA VAL A 71 -17.16 12.77 32.48
C VAL A 71 -16.10 11.71 32.20
N ALA A 72 -15.17 11.56 33.14
CA ALA A 72 -14.14 10.52 33.09
C ALA A 72 -14.76 9.16 33.45
N SER A 73 -14.88 8.26 32.47
CA SER A 73 -15.17 6.85 32.72
C SER A 73 -13.87 6.05 32.65
N ARG A 74 -13.46 5.47 33.77
CA ARG A 74 -12.29 4.61 33.92
C ARG A 74 -12.62 3.22 33.34
N ALA A 75 -12.08 2.89 32.16
CA ALA A 75 -12.17 1.55 31.60
C ALA A 75 -11.19 0.60 32.33
N PRO A 76 -11.60 -0.64 32.65
CA PRO A 76 -10.71 -1.62 33.28
C PRO A 76 -9.69 -2.14 32.27
N SER A 77 -8.41 -1.97 32.58
CA SER A 77 -7.30 -2.56 31.84
C SER A 77 -7.26 -4.07 32.07
N SER A 78 -7.77 -4.86 31.13
CA SER A 78 -7.50 -6.29 31.07
C SER A 78 -6.07 -6.50 30.57
N GLN A 79 -5.11 -6.54 31.48
CA GLN A 79 -3.78 -7.08 31.20
C GLN A 79 -3.91 -8.60 31.04
N SER A 80 -3.98 -9.06 29.79
CA SER A 80 -3.75 -10.47 29.49
C SER A 80 -2.25 -10.75 29.64
N ASN A 81 -1.85 -11.34 30.76
CA ASN A 81 -0.54 -11.96 30.96
C ASN A 81 -0.43 -13.21 30.07
N GLY A 82 -0.24 -13.00 28.77
CA GLY A 82 0.23 -14.04 27.85
C GLY A 82 1.75 -14.13 27.97
N THR A 83 2.26 -15.29 28.39
CA THR A 83 3.70 -15.59 28.40
C THR A 83 4.29 -15.34 27.02
N THR A 84 5.02 -14.23 26.87
CA THR A 84 5.77 -13.86 25.68
C THR A 84 6.83 -14.93 25.42
N ALA A 85 6.75 -15.61 24.29
CA ALA A 85 7.75 -16.59 23.82
C ALA A 85 9.11 -15.92 23.47
N GLY A 86 9.74 -15.21 24.41
CA GLY A 86 11.01 -14.51 24.23
C GLY A 86 10.95 -13.23 23.36
N CYS A 87 9.77 -12.81 22.90
CA CYS A 87 9.60 -11.59 22.11
C CYS A 87 9.66 -10.34 23.00
N GLN A 88 10.70 -9.53 22.85
CA GLN A 88 10.86 -8.28 23.61
C GLN A 88 9.94 -7.15 23.11
N ILE A 89 9.59 -7.17 21.82
CA ILE A 89 8.75 -6.16 21.19
C ILE A 89 7.72 -6.86 20.31
N ILE A 90 6.45 -6.63 20.62
CA ILE A 90 5.31 -7.06 19.81
C ILE A 90 4.83 -5.86 19.00
N ARG A 91 4.63 -6.06 17.69
CA ARG A 91 4.16 -5.02 16.78
C ARG A 91 2.73 -5.29 16.34
N VAL A 92 1.85 -4.32 16.60
CA VAL A 92 0.43 -4.36 16.25
C VAL A 92 0.21 -3.68 14.90
N ARG A 93 -0.30 -4.40 13.90
CA ARG A 93 -0.75 -3.79 12.65
C ARG A 93 -2.16 -3.22 12.86
N ARG A 94 -2.32 -1.90 12.69
CA ARG A 94 -3.58 -1.21 13.00
C ARG A 94 -4.28 -0.73 11.73
N GLU A 95 -5.58 -0.56 11.83
CA GLU A 95 -6.41 -0.05 10.73
C GLU A 95 -6.04 1.42 10.42
N TRP A 96 -6.05 1.80 9.13
CA TRP A 96 -5.60 3.11 8.64
C TRP A 96 -6.24 4.32 9.36
N ARG A 97 -7.54 4.26 9.67
CA ARG A 97 -8.29 5.31 10.38
C ARG A 97 -7.91 5.43 11.85
N LYS A 98 -7.23 4.42 12.40
CA LYS A 98 -6.73 4.43 13.78
C LYS A 98 -5.34 5.06 13.89
N PHE A 99 -4.72 5.41 12.77
CA PHE A 99 -3.49 6.19 12.77
C PHE A 99 -3.83 7.67 12.93
N SER A 100 -3.03 8.39 13.71
CA SER A 100 -2.98 9.84 13.65
C SER A 100 -2.45 10.30 12.29
N VAL A 101 -2.76 11.54 11.90
CA VAL A 101 -2.22 12.16 10.66
C VAL A 101 -0.70 12.04 10.61
N LYS A 102 0.01 12.26 11.73
CA LYS A 102 1.46 12.10 11.80
C LYS A 102 1.91 10.68 11.45
N GLU A 103 1.25 9.67 12.00
CA GLU A 103 1.61 8.27 11.72
C GLU A 103 1.31 7.89 10.26
N GLN A 104 0.22 8.42 9.69
CA GLN A 104 -0.12 8.25 8.28
C GLN A 104 0.95 8.88 7.37
N THR A 105 1.31 10.14 7.64
CA THR A 105 2.35 10.85 6.90
C THR A 105 3.71 10.14 7.01
N GLU A 106 4.09 9.64 8.19
CA GLU A 106 5.35 8.91 8.37
C GLU A 106 5.40 7.59 7.59
N TYR A 107 4.27 6.88 7.50
CA TYR A 107 4.18 5.70 6.64
C TYR A 107 4.42 6.07 5.18
N ILE A 108 3.68 7.07 4.67
CA ILE A 108 3.79 7.52 3.28
C ILE A 108 5.20 8.04 2.97
N ARG A 109 5.81 8.79 3.88
CA ARG A 109 7.22 9.22 3.76
C ARG A 109 8.15 8.03 3.59
N ALA A 110 7.98 6.97 4.38
CA ALA A 110 8.81 5.78 4.29
C ALA A 110 8.61 5.02 2.96
N VAL A 111 7.37 4.93 2.45
CA VAL A 111 7.10 4.36 1.11
C VAL A 111 7.81 5.17 0.02
N LYS A 112 7.68 6.50 0.05
CA LYS A 112 8.37 7.40 -0.89
C LYS A 112 9.88 7.28 -0.82
N CYS A 113 10.43 7.07 0.37
CA CYS A 113 11.86 6.80 0.55
C CYS A 113 12.28 5.50 -0.15
N LEU A 114 11.55 4.39 -0.03
CA LEU A 114 11.88 3.16 -0.77
C LEU A 114 11.85 3.38 -2.29
N ALA A 115 10.95 4.25 -2.75
CA ALA A 115 10.88 4.68 -4.14
C ALA A 115 11.88 5.81 -4.49
N GLY A 116 12.84 6.12 -3.62
CA GLY A 116 13.97 7.01 -3.91
C GLY A 116 15.32 6.31 -3.75
N LEU A 117 15.34 5.08 -3.23
CA LEU A 117 16.55 4.28 -3.07
C LEU A 117 16.80 3.42 -4.32
N PRO A 118 18.06 3.17 -4.70
CA PRO A 118 18.40 2.35 -5.86
C PRO A 118 18.02 0.88 -5.63
N SER A 119 17.54 0.20 -6.68
CA SER A 119 17.28 -1.24 -6.65
C SER A 119 18.51 -2.05 -6.19
N LYS A 120 18.25 -3.19 -5.54
CA LYS A 120 19.27 -4.20 -5.18
C LYS A 120 19.16 -5.48 -6.03
N VAL A 121 18.12 -5.62 -6.85
CA VAL A 121 17.82 -6.86 -7.58
C VAL A 121 17.78 -6.64 -9.09
N LEU A 122 17.29 -5.49 -9.53
CA LEU A 122 17.18 -5.12 -10.94
C LEU A 122 18.46 -4.38 -11.37
N PRO A 123 18.96 -4.63 -12.60
CA PRO A 123 20.28 -4.17 -13.03
C PRO A 123 20.33 -2.74 -13.57
N ALA A 124 19.18 -2.10 -13.81
CA ALA A 124 19.12 -0.77 -14.42
C ALA A 124 18.94 0.32 -13.36
N ASP A 125 19.59 1.46 -13.56
CA ASP A 125 19.68 2.56 -12.58
C ASP A 125 18.33 3.26 -12.36
N GLU A 126 17.38 3.15 -13.31
CA GLU A 126 16.03 3.66 -13.14
C GLU A 126 15.19 2.88 -12.12
N TYR A 127 15.56 1.64 -11.80
CA TYR A 127 14.82 0.81 -10.87
C TYR A 127 15.17 1.12 -9.41
N ARG A 128 14.14 1.05 -8.58
CA ARG A 128 14.16 1.51 -7.19
C ARG A 128 14.00 0.32 -6.25
N ARG A 129 14.30 0.53 -4.96
CA ARG A 129 14.04 -0.49 -3.93
C ARG A 129 12.57 -0.89 -3.88
N TYR A 130 11.66 0.05 -4.16
CA TYR A 130 10.23 -0.25 -4.28
C TYR A 130 9.93 -1.24 -5.42
N ASP A 131 10.57 -1.06 -6.58
CA ASP A 131 10.33 -1.88 -7.78
C ASP A 131 10.87 -3.33 -7.60
N ASP A 132 11.82 -3.56 -6.68
CA ASP A 132 12.27 -4.91 -6.32
C ASP A 132 11.14 -5.76 -5.73
N PHE A 133 10.27 -5.14 -4.92
CA PHE A 133 9.11 -5.80 -4.34
C PHE A 133 8.08 -6.14 -5.41
N GLU A 134 7.87 -5.25 -6.38
CA GLU A 134 6.99 -5.50 -7.53
C GLU A 134 7.53 -6.63 -8.40
N ASN A 135 8.83 -6.60 -8.73
CA ASN A 135 9.49 -7.62 -9.55
C ASN A 135 9.44 -9.01 -8.90
N VAL A 136 9.76 -9.12 -7.61
CA VAL A 136 9.72 -10.41 -6.91
C VAL A 136 8.30 -10.96 -6.87
N HIS A 137 7.28 -10.14 -6.58
CA HIS A 137 5.89 -10.59 -6.59
C HIS A 137 5.45 -11.04 -8.00
N SER A 138 5.75 -10.23 -9.02
CA SER A 138 5.41 -10.52 -10.42
C SER A 138 6.05 -11.81 -10.92
N ARG A 139 7.37 -11.97 -10.81
CA ARG A 139 8.09 -13.18 -11.26
C ARG A 139 7.65 -14.44 -10.53
N MET A 140 7.18 -14.30 -9.29
CA MET A 140 6.73 -15.43 -8.47
C MET A 140 5.24 -15.71 -8.60
N ARG A 141 4.46 -14.95 -9.38
CA ARG A 141 2.99 -15.03 -9.45
C ARG A 141 2.44 -16.46 -9.49
N HIS A 142 2.95 -17.31 -10.39
CA HIS A 142 2.50 -18.70 -10.57
C HIS A 142 2.97 -19.66 -9.47
N LYS A 143 3.94 -19.24 -8.65
CA LYS A 143 4.52 -20.00 -7.54
C LYS A 143 4.08 -19.49 -6.17
N ILE A 144 3.13 -18.56 -6.11
CA ILE A 144 2.65 -17.96 -4.85
C ILE A 144 1.13 -17.84 -4.78
N HIS A 145 0.39 -17.83 -5.90
CA HIS A 145 -1.09 -17.76 -5.90
C HIS A 145 -1.71 -19.14 -6.13
N TRP A 146 -2.86 -19.39 -5.49
CA TRP A 146 -3.65 -20.64 -5.63
C TRP A 146 -2.92 -21.91 -5.19
N ILE A 147 -1.99 -21.78 -4.24
CA ILE A 147 -1.20 -22.88 -3.69
C ILE A 147 -1.10 -22.76 -2.16
N ALA A 148 -0.63 -23.83 -1.51
CA ALA A 148 -0.53 -23.89 -0.05
C ALA A 148 0.36 -22.78 0.56
N SER A 149 1.40 -22.34 -0.16
CA SER A 149 2.31 -21.29 0.33
C SER A 149 1.78 -19.87 0.17
N PHE A 150 0.57 -19.65 -0.38
CA PHE A 150 0.02 -18.31 -0.62
C PHE A 150 0.04 -17.42 0.63
N LEU A 151 -0.60 -17.87 1.72
CA LEU A 151 -0.68 -17.12 2.98
C LEU A 151 0.69 -16.92 3.66
N PRO A 152 1.52 -17.95 3.88
CA PRO A 152 2.82 -17.74 4.52
C PRO A 152 3.78 -16.91 3.67
N TRP A 153 3.73 -17.04 2.33
CA TRP A 153 4.58 -16.24 1.44
C TRP A 153 4.21 -14.75 1.51
N HIS A 154 2.93 -14.38 1.41
CA HIS A 154 2.52 -12.98 1.49
C HIS A 154 2.75 -12.39 2.90
N ARG A 155 2.60 -13.19 3.96
CA ARG A 155 2.97 -12.78 5.31
C ARG A 155 4.46 -12.45 5.41
N HIS A 156 5.31 -13.30 4.87
CA HIS A 156 6.75 -13.08 4.85
C HIS A 156 7.13 -11.89 3.96
N TYR A 157 6.50 -11.74 2.80
CA TYR A 157 6.68 -10.60 1.90
C TYR A 157 6.40 -9.26 2.61
N MET A 158 5.26 -9.16 3.31
CA MET A 158 4.93 -7.96 4.09
C MET A 158 5.89 -7.71 5.26
N PHE A 159 6.43 -8.77 5.88
CA PHE A 159 7.45 -8.62 6.92
C PHE A 159 8.77 -8.09 6.35
N THR A 160 9.19 -8.57 5.18
CA THR A 160 10.39 -8.08 4.49
C THR A 160 10.20 -6.65 4.01
N TYR A 161 9.01 -6.29 3.52
CA TYR A 161 8.64 -4.92 3.16
C TYR A 161 8.69 -3.98 4.38
N GLU A 162 8.07 -4.38 5.50
CA GLU A 162 8.18 -3.65 6.76
C GLU A 162 9.64 -3.48 7.18
N THR A 163 10.43 -4.55 7.08
CA THR A 163 11.85 -4.51 7.43
C THR A 163 12.61 -3.51 6.58
N ALA A 164 12.37 -3.44 5.28
CA ALA A 164 12.98 -2.44 4.40
C ALA A 164 12.55 -1.01 4.77
N LEU A 165 11.26 -0.76 5.04
CA LEU A 165 10.79 0.55 5.51
C LEU A 165 11.53 1.00 6.78
N ARG A 166 11.77 0.06 7.71
CA ARG A 166 12.43 0.34 8.99
C ARG A 166 13.93 0.55 8.83
N ASP A 167 14.60 -0.45 8.25
CA ASP A 167 16.06 -0.56 8.25
C ASP A 167 16.68 0.37 7.18
N GLU A 168 15.97 0.66 6.08
CA GLU A 168 16.47 1.50 4.98
C GLU A 168 15.87 2.92 4.98
N CYS A 169 14.67 3.11 5.54
CA CYS A 169 13.94 4.38 5.51
C CYS A 169 13.57 4.95 6.89
N GLY A 170 14.08 4.36 7.96
CA GLY A 170 13.93 4.85 9.33
C GLY A 170 12.49 4.82 9.85
N TYR A 171 11.60 4.00 9.24
CA TYR A 171 10.22 3.90 9.70
C TYR A 171 10.16 3.28 11.10
N SER A 172 9.55 3.97 12.06
CA SER A 172 9.38 3.46 13.43
C SER A 172 7.96 3.02 13.73
N GLY A 173 6.98 3.47 12.94
CA GLY A 173 5.56 3.18 13.12
C GLY A 173 5.16 1.73 12.83
N ASN A 174 3.85 1.45 12.86
CA ASN A 174 3.30 0.14 12.57
C ASN A 174 2.87 0.02 11.09
N LEU A 175 2.90 -1.16 10.49
CA LEU A 175 2.28 -1.32 9.16
C LEU A 175 0.77 -1.08 9.26
N PRO A 176 0.19 -0.24 8.39
CA PRO A 176 -1.25 -0.06 8.33
C PRO A 176 -1.94 -1.27 7.68
N ARG A 177 -3.19 -1.52 8.07
CA ARG A 177 -4.14 -2.36 7.33
C ARG A 177 -5.30 -1.52 6.82
N TRP A 178 -5.84 -1.89 5.67
CA TRP A 178 -7.13 -1.38 5.21
C TRP A 178 -8.21 -2.39 5.56
N ASP A 179 -9.18 -1.97 6.37
CA ASP A 179 -10.38 -2.75 6.66
C ASP A 179 -11.45 -2.50 5.59
N TRP A 180 -11.42 -3.29 4.53
CA TRP A 180 -12.34 -3.17 3.41
C TRP A 180 -13.80 -3.41 3.81
N SER A 181 -14.07 -4.08 4.94
CA SER A 181 -15.44 -4.32 5.41
C SER A 181 -16.17 -3.04 5.83
N LEU A 182 -15.42 -2.00 6.24
CA LEU A 182 -15.97 -0.69 6.58
C LEU A 182 -16.33 0.14 5.34
N ASP A 183 -15.87 -0.31 4.17
CA ASP A 183 -15.91 0.41 2.89
C ASP A 183 -16.65 -0.40 1.81
N SER A 184 -17.25 -1.54 2.15
CA SER A 184 -17.82 -2.47 1.16
C SER A 184 -19.04 -1.93 0.44
N ASP A 185 -19.77 -1.02 1.07
CA ASP A 185 -20.95 -0.36 0.49
C ASP A 185 -20.53 0.72 -0.51
N ASP A 186 -19.44 1.42 -0.22
CA ASP A 186 -18.91 2.50 -1.05
C ASP A 186 -17.42 2.70 -0.77
N MET A 187 -16.60 2.03 -1.59
CA MET A 187 -15.15 2.08 -1.42
C MET A 187 -14.58 3.48 -1.60
N SER A 188 -15.23 4.34 -2.39
CA SER A 188 -14.75 5.70 -2.64
C SER A 188 -14.70 6.57 -1.38
N LYS A 189 -15.48 6.21 -0.35
CA LYS A 189 -15.51 6.89 0.94
C LYS A 189 -14.41 6.45 1.91
N SER A 190 -13.61 5.45 1.55
CA SER A 190 -12.49 5.04 2.38
C SER A 190 -11.47 6.19 2.48
N PRO A 191 -11.02 6.59 3.68
CA PRO A 191 -10.04 7.65 3.83
C PRO A 191 -8.65 7.26 3.32
N ILE A 192 -8.41 5.97 3.02
CA ILE A 192 -7.19 5.57 2.32
C ILE A 192 -7.16 6.14 0.89
N TRP A 193 -8.31 6.34 0.23
CA TRP A 193 -8.42 6.93 -1.11
C TRP A 193 -8.63 8.44 -1.11
N SER A 194 -8.35 9.11 0.02
CA SER A 194 -8.44 10.57 0.13
C SER A 194 -7.56 11.27 -0.92
N PRO A 195 -7.96 12.46 -1.41
CA PRO A 195 -7.11 13.32 -2.23
C PRO A 195 -6.04 14.07 -1.42
N ASP A 196 -6.02 13.93 -0.09
CA ASP A 196 -5.05 14.63 0.77
C ASP A 196 -3.60 14.28 0.40
N PRO A 197 -2.74 15.25 0.09
CA PRO A 197 -1.39 15.01 -0.42
C PRO A 197 -0.42 14.40 0.61
N ASN A 198 -0.78 14.39 1.89
CA ASN A 198 0.07 13.91 2.98
C ASN A 198 -0.36 12.54 3.50
N VAL A 199 -1.65 12.21 3.41
CA VAL A 199 -2.21 10.98 4.00
C VAL A 199 -3.06 10.16 3.02
N GLY A 200 -3.54 10.74 1.93
CA GLY A 200 -4.37 10.04 0.95
C GLY A 200 -3.56 9.27 -0.08
N PHE A 201 -4.08 8.14 -0.58
CA PHE A 201 -3.45 7.36 -1.67
C PHE A 201 -3.96 7.79 -3.06
N GLY A 202 -4.76 8.86 -3.09
CA GLY A 202 -5.40 9.39 -4.28
C GLY A 202 -6.75 8.76 -4.57
N THR A 203 -7.58 9.49 -5.30
CA THR A 203 -8.97 9.16 -5.61
C THR A 203 -9.09 8.27 -6.85
N ASN A 204 -10.33 8.00 -7.27
CA ASN A 204 -10.66 7.29 -8.50
C ASN A 204 -10.45 8.19 -9.72
N VAL A 205 -9.92 7.63 -10.81
CA VAL A 205 -9.91 8.33 -12.10
C VAL A 205 -10.31 7.34 -13.20
N GLN A 206 -11.55 7.42 -13.67
CA GLN A 206 -12.01 6.56 -14.76
C GLN A 206 -11.46 7.06 -16.10
N ASP A 207 -10.93 6.15 -16.92
CA ASP A 207 -10.63 6.42 -18.32
C ASP A 207 -11.81 5.92 -19.18
N SER A 208 -12.55 6.85 -19.80
CA SER A 208 -13.66 6.52 -20.69
C SER A 208 -13.25 6.42 -22.17
N SER A 209 -11.95 6.54 -22.49
CA SER A 209 -11.47 6.73 -23.86
C SER A 209 -11.08 5.45 -24.61
N LYS A 210 -10.80 4.33 -23.91
CA LYS A 210 -10.12 3.17 -24.52
C LYS A 210 -10.99 1.95 -24.81
N SER A 211 -11.76 1.46 -23.85
CA SER A 211 -12.49 0.18 -24.00
C SER A 211 -14.01 0.31 -24.08
N GLY A 212 -14.59 1.44 -23.65
CA GLY A 212 -16.04 1.62 -23.52
C GLY A 212 -16.72 0.68 -22.51
N ASP A 213 -15.99 -0.29 -21.94
CA ASP A 213 -16.50 -1.21 -20.93
C ASP A 213 -16.58 -0.56 -19.54
N GLY A 214 -15.85 0.55 -19.32
CA GLY A 214 -15.86 1.33 -18.09
C GLY A 214 -14.92 0.80 -17.00
N LEU A 215 -14.04 -0.16 -17.31
CA LEU A 215 -13.06 -0.77 -16.40
C LEU A 215 -11.69 -0.09 -16.43
N ASP A 216 -11.40 0.68 -17.48
CA ASP A 216 -10.11 1.35 -17.62
C ASP A 216 -9.94 2.48 -16.61
N GLY A 217 -8.73 2.59 -16.06
CA GLY A 217 -8.32 3.68 -15.19
C GLY A 217 -7.43 4.68 -15.89
N ALA A 218 -7.53 5.92 -15.45
CA ALA A 218 -6.64 7.00 -15.81
C ALA A 218 -5.62 7.22 -14.67
N PRO A 219 -4.51 7.94 -14.97
CA PRO A 219 -3.51 8.27 -13.97
C PRO A 219 -4.10 8.92 -12.73
N VAL A 220 -3.66 8.50 -11.55
CA VAL A 220 -4.01 9.13 -10.27
C VAL A 220 -3.39 10.52 -10.21
N GLN A 221 -4.20 11.56 -10.00
CA GLN A 221 -3.76 12.97 -10.09
C GLN A 221 -3.69 13.69 -8.74
N ASP A 222 -4.13 13.06 -7.66
CA ASP A 222 -4.19 13.63 -6.32
C ASP A 222 -3.67 12.66 -5.25
N GLY A 223 -3.74 13.09 -3.99
CA GLY A 223 -3.17 12.34 -2.87
C GLY A 223 -1.64 12.33 -2.88
N ALA A 224 -1.08 11.59 -1.94
CA ALA A 224 0.36 11.50 -1.78
C ALA A 224 1.07 10.81 -2.95
N PHE A 225 0.35 10.03 -3.76
CA PHE A 225 0.88 9.31 -4.90
C PHE A 225 0.35 9.87 -6.24
N ALA A 226 0.01 11.15 -6.27
CA ALA A 226 -0.30 11.86 -7.51
C ALA A 226 0.84 11.69 -8.53
N ASN A 227 0.48 11.31 -9.77
CA ASN A 227 1.39 11.07 -10.88
C ASN A 227 2.54 10.09 -10.55
N TRP A 228 2.27 9.12 -9.67
CA TRP A 228 3.29 8.17 -9.23
C TRP A 228 3.84 7.31 -10.38
N PRO A 229 5.16 7.34 -10.64
CA PRO A 229 5.76 6.53 -11.68
C PRO A 229 5.94 5.08 -11.20
N LEU A 230 5.55 4.15 -12.05
CA LEU A 230 5.83 2.72 -11.96
C LEU A 230 6.81 2.39 -13.07
N TYR A 231 7.99 1.88 -12.72
CA TYR A 231 9.05 1.55 -13.68
C TYR A 231 9.01 0.08 -14.09
N TYR A 232 8.49 -0.78 -13.21
CA TYR A 232 8.39 -2.21 -13.44
C TYR A 232 6.92 -2.65 -13.68
N PRO A 233 6.65 -3.61 -14.58
CA PRO A 233 7.58 -4.18 -15.56
C PRO A 233 7.85 -3.26 -16.76
N GLU A 234 7.07 -2.19 -16.90
CA GLU A 234 7.17 -1.17 -17.94
C GLU A 234 6.86 0.19 -17.31
N TYR A 235 7.46 1.25 -17.85
CA TYR A 235 7.20 2.61 -17.38
C TYR A 235 5.76 3.05 -17.67
N HIS A 236 5.01 3.37 -16.61
CA HIS A 236 3.70 4.00 -16.70
C HIS A 236 3.38 4.74 -15.39
N THR A 237 2.29 5.51 -15.38
CA THR A 237 1.80 6.14 -14.15
C THR A 237 0.81 5.21 -13.45
N LEU A 238 0.80 5.23 -12.11
CA LEU A 238 -0.25 4.57 -11.32
C LEU A 238 -1.63 5.01 -11.80
N GLN A 239 -2.42 4.04 -12.27
CA GLN A 239 -3.81 4.24 -12.69
C GLN A 239 -4.76 3.63 -11.66
N ARG A 240 -5.96 4.20 -11.55
CA ARG A 240 -6.99 3.67 -10.66
C ARG A 240 -8.38 3.85 -11.24
N ASN A 241 -9.06 2.74 -11.44
CA ASN A 241 -10.50 2.70 -11.57
C ASN A 241 -11.06 1.58 -10.70
N TYR A 242 -12.06 1.92 -9.88
CA TYR A 242 -12.86 0.95 -9.15
C TYR A 242 -14.36 1.00 -9.48
N ASN A 243 -14.73 1.75 -10.53
CA ASN A 243 -16.07 1.73 -11.07
C ASN A 243 -16.34 0.34 -11.65
N LEU A 244 -17.50 -0.19 -11.30
CA LEU A 244 -18.03 -1.37 -11.97
C LEU A 244 -18.97 -0.93 -13.07
N PRO A 245 -18.92 -1.57 -14.24
CA PRO A 245 -20.00 -1.50 -15.20
C PRO A 245 -21.31 -1.89 -14.50
N ALA A 246 -22.43 -1.26 -14.86
CA ALA A 246 -23.70 -1.43 -14.16
C ALA A 246 -24.12 -2.91 -14.01
N GLN A 247 -23.77 -3.77 -14.98
CA GLN A 247 -24.02 -5.21 -14.92
C GLN A 247 -23.24 -5.96 -13.82
N TYR A 248 -22.19 -5.36 -13.26
CA TYR A 248 -21.34 -5.92 -12.21
C TYR A 248 -21.44 -5.17 -10.88
N GLN A 249 -22.15 -4.04 -10.82
CA GLN A 249 -22.38 -3.25 -9.61
C GLN A 249 -23.25 -4.01 -8.60
N GLN A 250 -22.62 -4.89 -7.83
CA GLN A 250 -23.20 -5.50 -6.64
C GLN A 250 -22.43 -5.01 -5.40
N PRO A 251 -23.12 -4.73 -4.27
CA PRO A 251 -22.45 -4.41 -3.01
C PRO A 251 -21.35 -5.45 -2.68
N GLY A 252 -20.17 -4.97 -2.29
CA GLY A 252 -19.01 -5.82 -2.00
C GLY A 252 -18.25 -6.36 -3.21
N ARG A 253 -18.61 -5.99 -4.45
CA ARG A 253 -17.77 -6.23 -5.64
C ARG A 253 -17.00 -4.97 -6.02
N SER A 254 -15.69 -5.11 -6.21
CA SER A 254 -14.83 -4.10 -6.84
C SER A 254 -13.84 -4.80 -7.77
N TYR A 255 -13.69 -4.26 -8.98
CA TYR A 255 -12.70 -4.65 -9.97
C TYR A 255 -11.75 -3.45 -10.03
N GLY A 256 -10.45 -3.71 -9.99
CA GLY A 256 -9.44 -2.67 -10.21
C GLY A 256 -9.12 -2.56 -11.69
N SER A 257 -8.77 -1.36 -12.14
CA SER A 257 -8.09 -1.16 -13.42
C SER A 257 -6.86 -2.07 -13.50
N GLN A 258 -6.78 -2.86 -14.58
CA GLN A 258 -5.58 -3.64 -14.89
C GLN A 258 -4.77 -2.88 -15.92
N PHE A 259 -3.50 -2.61 -15.63
CA PHE A 259 -2.59 -2.17 -16.69
C PHE A 259 -2.38 -3.33 -17.66
N LEU A 260 -2.78 -3.13 -18.90
CA LEU A 260 -2.45 -4.00 -20.02
C LEU A 260 -1.41 -3.25 -20.86
N PRO A 261 -0.19 -3.79 -21.03
CA PRO A 261 0.74 -3.26 -22.02
C PRO A 261 0.04 -3.19 -23.38
N ALA A 262 0.38 -2.20 -24.21
CA ALA A 262 0.00 -2.27 -25.62
C ALA A 262 0.48 -3.61 -26.17
N ALA A 263 -0.41 -4.34 -26.85
CA ALA A 263 -0.24 -5.75 -27.23
C ALA A 263 1.17 -6.09 -27.74
N LEU A 264 1.71 -7.23 -27.27
CA LEU A 264 2.75 -7.98 -27.99
C LEU A 264 2.19 -8.55 -29.30
#